data_AF-A0A0L8VAB6-F1
#
_entry.id   AF-A0A0L8VAB6-F1
#
_cell.length_a   1.000
_cell.length_b   1.000
_cell.length_c   1.000
_cell.angle_alpha   90.00
_cell.angle_beta   90.00
_cell.angle_gamma   90.00
#
_symmetry.space_group_name_H-M   'P 1'
#
loop_
_entity.id
_entity.type
_entity.pdbx_description
1 polymer ?
#
loop_
_entity_poly.entity_id
_entity_poly.type
_entity_poly.pdbx_seq_one_letter_code
_entity_poly.pdbx_strand_id
1 'polypeptide(L)'
;MRRSKRNINKMRFGFLPGLLLPLVMFLAMYLARYNEVGFWEYVQNLWRFFMLIKLLTLCVLPNLLLFLYFIRMKYDLAARGVLMATFLYAFFVVISKVL
;
A
#
# COMPACT_ATOMS: atom_id res chain seq x y z
N MET A 1 -30.20 -5.71 9.46
CA MET A 1 -28.83 -5.65 8.89
C MET A 1 -27.99 -4.41 9.31
N ARG A 2 -28.10 -3.88 10.56
CA ARG A 2 -27.42 -2.62 10.99
C ARG A 2 -26.23 -2.78 11.95
N ARG A 3 -25.99 -3.96 12.55
CA ARG A 3 -24.96 -4.15 13.62
C ARG A 3 -23.51 -4.31 13.11
N SER A 4 -23.28 -4.99 11.97
CA SER A 4 -21.92 -5.26 11.48
C SER A 4 -21.14 -4.00 11.04
N LYS A 5 -21.85 -2.99 10.49
CA LYS A 5 -21.27 -1.72 10.03
C LYS A 5 -20.47 -0.96 11.10
N ARG A 6 -20.77 -1.17 12.40
CA ARG A 6 -20.14 -0.44 13.50
C ARG A 6 -18.76 -0.97 13.90
N ASN A 7 -18.47 -2.25 13.65
CA ASN A 7 -17.18 -2.85 14.02
C ASN A 7 -16.08 -2.57 13.00
N ILE A 8 -16.44 -2.47 11.71
CA ILE A 8 -15.50 -2.25 10.60
C ILE A 8 -15.13 -0.76 10.47
N ASN A 9 -15.99 0.17 10.92
CA ASN A 9 -15.70 1.61 10.92
C ASN A 9 -14.74 2.02 12.05
N LYS A 10 -13.61 1.31 12.19
CA LYS A 10 -12.51 1.73 13.05
C LYS A 10 -11.32 2.03 12.16
N MET A 11 -10.53 3.02 12.54
CA MET A 11 -9.33 3.42 11.79
C MET A 11 -8.37 2.26 11.52
N ARG A 12 -8.21 1.35 12.49
CA ARG A 12 -7.38 0.14 12.34
C ARG A 12 -7.79 -0.75 11.16
N PHE A 13 -9.09 -0.86 10.88
CA PHE A 13 -9.59 -1.72 9.79
C PHE A 13 -9.34 -1.16 8.40
N GLY A 14 -9.04 0.14 8.27
CA GLY A 14 -8.53 0.68 7.01
C GLY A 14 -7.01 0.84 6.99
N PHE A 15 -6.40 1.15 8.14
CA PHE A 15 -4.96 1.32 8.24
C PHE A 15 -4.19 0.02 7.97
N LEU A 16 -4.60 -1.10 8.58
CA LEU A 16 -3.94 -2.39 8.36
C LEU A 16 -3.95 -2.82 6.88
N PRO A 17 -5.10 -2.89 6.19
CA PRO A 17 -5.10 -3.27 4.78
C PRO A 17 -4.42 -2.19 3.92
N GLY A 18 -4.53 -0.90 4.25
CA GLY A 18 -3.79 0.15 3.56
C GLY A 18 -2.26 0.01 3.68
N LEU A 19 -1.75 -0.55 4.78
CA LEU A 19 -0.33 -0.82 4.94
C LEU A 19 0.08 -2.14 4.27
N LEU A 20 -0.71 -3.19 4.44
CA LEU A 20 -0.36 -4.53 3.95
C LEU A 20 -0.51 -4.66 2.43
N LEU A 21 -1.50 -4.00 1.83
CA LEU A 21 -1.84 -4.21 0.43
C LEU A 21 -0.71 -3.81 -0.54
N PRO A 22 -0.01 -2.67 -0.37
CA PRO A 22 1.16 -2.34 -1.18
C PRO A 22 2.33 -3.31 -0.99
N LEU A 23 2.55 -3.81 0.24
CA LEU A 23 3.60 -4.81 0.53
C LEU A 23 3.31 -6.14 -0.14
N VAL A 24 2.07 -6.61 -0.05
CA VAL A 24 1.61 -7.84 -0.70
C VAL A 24 1.72 -7.70 -2.22
N MET A 25 1.34 -6.56 -2.79
CA MET A 25 1.48 -6.28 -4.23
C MET A 25 2.96 -6.28 -4.67
N PHE A 26 3.85 -5.68 -3.88
CA PHE A 26 5.29 -5.70 -4.14
C PHE A 26 5.82 -7.13 -4.18
N LEU A 27 5.47 -7.93 -3.16
CA LEU A 27 5.89 -9.32 -3.06
C LEU A 27 5.30 -10.16 -4.20
N ALA A 28 4.02 -9.99 -4.51
CA ALA A 28 3.37 -10.68 -5.62
C ALA A 28 4.06 -10.39 -6.97
N MET A 29 4.47 -9.15 -7.22
CA MET A 29 5.23 -8.81 -8.44
C MET A 29 6.62 -9.46 -8.46
N TYR A 30 7.31 -9.52 -7.32
CA TYR A 30 8.58 -10.24 -7.21
C TYR A 30 8.41 -11.72 -7.55
N LEU A 31 7.45 -12.41 -6.93
CA LEU A 31 7.19 -13.83 -7.23
C LEU A 31 6.73 -14.07 -8.67
N ALA A 32 5.97 -13.14 -9.27
CA ALA A 32 5.44 -13.32 -10.61
C ALA A 32 6.46 -13.10 -11.73
N ARG A 33 7.48 -12.25 -11.53
CA ARG A 33 8.41 -11.84 -12.60
C ARG A 33 9.89 -12.07 -12.30
N TYR A 34 10.27 -12.18 -11.04
CA TYR A 34 11.68 -12.14 -10.60
C TYR A 34 12.02 -13.22 -9.58
N ASN A 35 11.25 -14.33 -9.53
CA ASN A 35 11.49 -15.43 -8.59
C ASN A 35 12.86 -16.12 -8.81
N GLU A 36 13.43 -15.99 -10.00
CA GLU A 36 14.76 -16.52 -10.35
C GLU A 36 15.91 -15.70 -9.75
N VAL A 37 15.66 -14.47 -9.32
CA VAL A 37 16.65 -13.55 -8.75
C VAL A 37 16.45 -13.52 -7.24
N GLY A 38 17.52 -13.58 -6.44
CA GLY A 38 17.39 -13.48 -4.99
C GLY A 38 16.70 -12.18 -4.55
N PHE A 39 15.84 -12.23 -3.53
CA PHE A 39 15.07 -11.06 -3.08
C PHE A 39 15.93 -9.82 -2.81
N TRP A 40 17.09 -10.02 -2.18
CA TRP A 40 18.02 -8.93 -1.90
C TRP A 40 18.61 -8.32 -3.17
N GLU A 41 18.96 -9.15 -4.14
CA GLU A 41 19.49 -8.73 -5.44
C GLU A 41 18.42 -8.00 -6.26
N TYR A 42 17.16 -8.45 -6.20
CA TYR A 42 16.02 -7.74 -6.78
C TYR A 42 15.86 -6.32 -6.21
N VAL A 43 15.89 -6.17 -4.88
CA VAL A 43 15.80 -4.86 -4.23
C VAL A 43 17.00 -3.97 -4.58
N GLN A 44 18.21 -4.52 -4.58
CA GLN A 44 19.41 -3.78 -4.98
C GLN A 44 19.36 -3.32 -6.45
N ASN A 45 18.89 -4.17 -7.35
CA ASN A 45 18.74 -3.83 -8.76
C ASN A 45 17.69 -2.73 -8.95
N LEU A 46 16.53 -2.84 -8.29
CA LEU A 46 15.51 -1.80 -8.31
C LEU A 46 16.05 -0.46 -7.77
N TRP A 47 16.91 -0.49 -6.74
CA TRP A 47 17.53 0.72 -6.19
C TRP A 47 18.49 1.34 -7.20
N ARG A 48 19.35 0.52 -7.81
CA ARG A 48 20.36 0.96 -8.79
C ARG A 48 19.72 1.62 -10.02
N PHE A 49 18.57 1.11 -10.47
CA PHE A 49 17.84 1.67 -11.61
C PHE A 49 16.86 2.79 -11.25
N PHE A 50 16.85 3.27 -9.99
CA PHE A 50 15.84 4.22 -9.48
C PHE A 50 14.39 3.78 -9.77
N MET A 51 14.18 2.47 -9.96
CA MET A 51 12.89 1.88 -10.28
C MET A 51 12.08 1.56 -9.02
N LEU A 52 12.72 1.47 -7.85
CA LEU A 52 12.04 1.27 -6.57
C LEU A 52 10.89 2.25 -6.38
N ILE A 53 11.14 3.55 -6.60
CA ILE A 53 10.13 4.60 -6.39
C ILE A 53 8.95 4.43 -7.34
N LYS A 54 9.22 4.13 -8.62
CA LYS A 54 8.17 3.90 -9.64
C LYS A 54 7.31 2.71 -9.27
N LEU A 55 7.95 1.62 -8.82
CA LEU A 55 7.28 0.39 -8.44
C LEU A 55 6.50 0.56 -7.13
N LEU A 56 7.05 1.27 -6.14
CA LEU A 56 6.33 1.59 -4.89
C LEU A 56 5.07 2.41 -5.17
N THR A 57 5.17 3.42 -6.04
CA THR A 57 4.01 4.21 -6.49
C THR A 57 2.95 3.33 -7.12
N LEU A 58 3.36 2.36 -7.94
CA LEU A 58 2.46 1.39 -8.56
C LEU A 58 1.77 0.50 -7.53
N CYS A 59 2.50 0.05 -6.50
CA CYS A 59 1.93 -0.75 -5.41
C CYS A 59 0.95 0.02 -4.52
N VAL A 60 1.11 1.34 -4.42
CA VAL A 60 0.24 2.20 -3.60
C VAL A 60 -1.04 2.59 -4.34
N LEU A 61 -1.06 2.58 -5.69
CA LEU A 61 -2.26 2.90 -6.47
C LEU A 61 -3.51 2.10 -6.05
N PRO A 62 -3.45 0.77 -5.85
CA PRO A 62 -4.57 0.00 -5.33
C PRO A 62 -5.14 0.46 -3.98
N ASN A 63 -4.36 1.12 -3.12
CA ASN A 63 -4.90 1.72 -1.89
C ASN A 63 -5.94 2.80 -2.18
N LEU A 64 -5.87 3.47 -3.33
CA LEU A 64 -6.87 4.44 -3.74
C LEU A 64 -8.22 3.75 -3.99
N LEU A 65 -8.21 2.57 -4.62
CA LEU A 65 -9.41 1.76 -4.82
C LEU A 65 -9.99 1.31 -3.48
N LEU A 66 -9.13 0.87 -2.55
CA LEU A 66 -9.53 0.49 -1.20
C LEU A 66 -10.14 1.67 -0.43
N PHE A 67 -9.54 2.85 -0.54
CA PHE A 67 -10.04 4.08 0.07
C PHE A 67 -11.43 4.46 -0.47
N LEU A 68 -11.60 4.47 -1.80
CA LEU A 68 -12.88 4.76 -2.44
C LEU A 68 -13.96 3.74 -2.05
N TYR A 69 -13.59 2.47 -1.91
CA TYR A 69 -14.48 1.43 -1.44
C TYR A 69 -15.01 1.71 -0.01
N PHE A 70 -14.12 2.07 0.92
CA PHE A 70 -14.54 2.40 2.30
C PHE A 70 -15.42 3.66 2.37
N ILE A 71 -15.14 4.68 1.55
CA ILE A 71 -16.00 5.88 1.45
C ILE A 71 -17.39 5.52 0.94
N ARG A 72 -17.51 4.73 -0.14
CA ARG A 72 -18.82 4.32 -0.68
C ARG A 72 -19.66 3.55 0.34
N MET A 73 -19.01 2.81 1.24
CA MET A 73 -19.67 2.07 2.31
C MET A 73 -20.03 2.91 3.55
N LYS A 74 -19.73 4.22 3.54
CA LYS A 74 -19.87 5.14 4.69
C LYS A 74 -19.00 4.73 5.90
N TYR A 75 -17.79 4.24 5.63
CA TYR A 75 -16.81 3.89 6.65
C TYR A 75 -15.70 4.94 6.73
N ASP A 76 -16.04 6.15 7.14
CA ASP A 76 -15.12 7.31 7.12
C ASP A 76 -13.88 7.11 8.00
N LEU A 77 -14.00 6.44 9.15
CA LEU A 77 -12.86 6.17 10.04
C LEU A 77 -11.89 5.18 9.39
N ALA A 78 -12.41 4.12 8.75
CA ALA A 78 -11.58 3.17 8.02
C ALA A 78 -10.93 3.86 6.81
N ALA A 79 -11.68 4.65 6.04
CA ALA A 79 -11.15 5.40 4.91
C ALA A 79 -9.98 6.32 5.32
N ARG A 80 -10.10 7.03 6.45
CA ARG A 80 -8.99 7.80 7.04
C ARG A 80 -7.79 6.95 7.40
N GLY A 81 -8.01 5.72 7.89
CA GLY A 81 -6.95 4.75 8.13
C GLY A 81 -6.18 4.39 6.86
N VAL A 82 -6.87 4.12 5.74
CA VAL A 82 -6.23 3.86 4.45
C VAL A 82 -5.43 5.06 3.98
N LEU A 83 -6.00 6.28 4.06
CA LEU A 83 -5.30 7.50 3.69
C LEU A 83 -4.03 7.71 4.51
N MET A 84 -4.06 7.46 5.81
CA MET A 84 -2.88 7.59 6.67
C MET A 84 -1.77 6.62 6.24
N ALA A 85 -2.11 5.37 5.89
CA ALA A 85 -1.13 4.43 5.35
C ALA A 85 -0.57 4.91 3.99
N THR A 86 -1.42 5.44 3.11
CA THR A 86 -0.98 6.02 1.82
C THR A 86 -0.04 7.20 2.02
N PHE A 87 -0.32 8.10 2.98
CA PHE A 87 0.57 9.21 3.30
C PHE A 87 1.92 8.72 3.85
N LEU A 88 1.95 7.67 4.68
CA LEU A 88 3.21 7.08 5.14
C LEU A 88 4.08 6.61 3.97
N TYR A 89 3.48 5.94 2.98
CA TYR A 89 4.20 5.55 1.76
C TYR A 89 4.64 6.76 0.94
N ALA A 90 3.80 7.79 0.83
CA ALA A 90 4.16 9.01 0.11
C ALA A 90 5.37 9.71 0.76
N PHE A 91 5.40 9.82 2.09
CA PHE A 91 6.55 10.33 2.82
C PHE A 91 7.80 9.47 2.60
N PHE A 92 7.66 8.14 2.66
CA PHE A 92 8.78 7.23 2.39
C PHE A 92 9.35 7.45 0.98
N VAL A 93 8.49 7.55 -0.04
CA VAL A 93 8.89 7.83 -1.43
C VAL A 93 9.59 9.17 -1.57
N VAL A 94 9.06 10.23 -0.95
CA VAL A 94 9.65 11.57 -1.02
C VAL A 94 11.02 11.58 -0.34
N ILE A 95 11.14 11.00 0.85
CA ILE A 95 12.41 10.92 1.59
C ILE A 95 13.43 10.12 0.78
N SER A 96 13.06 8.96 0.24
CA SER A 96 13.95 8.12 -0.58
C SER A 96 14.33 8.74 -1.93
N LYS A 97 13.59 9.75 -2.41
CA LYS A 97 13.93 10.48 -3.63
C LYS A 97 14.88 11.65 -3.35
N VAL A 98 14.75 12.26 -2.18
CA VAL A 98 15.51 13.45 -1.78
C VAL A 98 16.89 13.08 -1.22
N LEU A 99 16.99 11.93 -0.54
CA LEU A 99 18.26 11.35 -0.06
C LEU A 99 19.02 10.67 -1.20
#